data_AF-A0A7J9GNC7-F1
#
_entry.id   AF-A0A7J9GNC7-F1
#
_cell.length_a   1.000
_cell.length_b   1.000
_cell.length_c   1.000
_cell.angle_alpha   90.00
_cell.angle_beta   90.00
_cell.angle_gamma   90.00
#
_symmetry.space_group_name_H-M   'P 1'
#
loop_
_entity.id
_entity.type
_entity.pdbx_description
1 polymer ?
#
loop_
_entity_poly.entity_id
_entity_poly.type
_entity_poly.pdbx_seq_one_letter_code
_entity_poly.pdbx_strand_id
1 'polypeptide(L)'
;SLARFQGGSPYIYPLYGLGELPQAFARLSAVYGGTYMLHKPECKVEFDADGKATGVTSEGETAKCKKVVCDPSYLPDKVKKVGKVSRAICIMSHPIPDTNNSHSAQVILPQKQLGRKSDMYLFCCSYAHNVAPKGKYIAFVSAEAETDNPEVELKPGVDLLGPVEEIFYDTYDRYVPTNDHAADSCFISASYDPTTHFETTVNDVIEMYTKITGKVLDLSVDLSAASAASEE
;
A
#
# COMPACT_ATOMS: atom_id res chain seq x y z
N SER A 1 7.61 -18.20 7.39
CA SER A 1 6.30 -17.67 7.82
C SER A 1 5.29 -18.74 8.18
N LEU A 2 5.05 -19.78 7.35
CA LEU A 2 4.03 -20.82 7.62
C LEU A 2 4.16 -21.50 9.00
N ALA A 3 5.37 -21.89 9.40
CA ALA A 3 5.61 -22.56 10.68
C ALA A 3 5.50 -21.62 11.91
N ARG A 4 5.36 -20.31 11.72
CA ARG A 4 5.32 -19.33 12.81
C ARG A 4 3.96 -19.28 13.50
N PHE A 5 2.89 -19.62 12.79
CA PHE A 5 1.51 -19.51 13.27
C PHE A 5 0.78 -20.84 13.12
N GLN A 6 -0.08 -21.17 14.07
CA GLN A 6 -0.94 -22.36 14.01
C GLN A 6 -2.12 -22.22 13.04
N GLY A 7 -2.21 -21.11 12.29
CA GLY A 7 -3.35 -20.73 11.46
C GLY A 7 -3.37 -21.30 10.03
N GLY A 8 -2.45 -22.21 9.67
CA GLY A 8 -2.47 -22.90 8.38
C GLY A 8 -2.10 -22.06 7.15
N SER A 9 -1.70 -20.80 7.33
CA SER A 9 -1.20 -19.93 6.26
C SER A 9 0.01 -19.10 6.71
N PRO A 10 0.85 -18.61 5.78
CA PRO A 10 1.98 -17.73 6.12
C PRO A 10 1.55 -16.27 6.34
N TYR A 11 0.26 -15.94 6.22
CA TYR A 11 -0.25 -14.57 6.19
C TYR A 11 -0.89 -14.17 7.53
N ILE A 12 -0.80 -12.87 7.81
CA ILE A 12 -1.53 -12.20 8.89
C ILE A 12 -2.24 -10.99 8.29
N TYR A 13 -3.36 -10.61 8.88
CA TYR A 13 -4.11 -9.44 8.48
C TYR A 13 -4.63 -8.72 9.73
N PRO A 14 -4.48 -7.38 9.82
CA PRO A 14 -4.91 -6.63 11.00
C PRO A 14 -6.43 -6.70 11.16
N LEU A 15 -6.89 -6.83 12.41
CA LEU A 15 -8.27 -6.55 12.75
C LEU A 15 -8.58 -5.09 12.38
N TYR A 16 -9.80 -4.83 11.90
CA TYR A 16 -10.26 -3.53 11.38
C TYR A 16 -9.61 -3.10 10.06
N GLY A 17 -8.73 -3.93 9.47
CA GLY A 17 -8.20 -3.75 8.13
C GLY A 17 -6.92 -2.91 8.05
N LEU A 18 -6.43 -2.73 6.82
CA LEU A 18 -5.12 -2.12 6.57
C LEU A 18 -5.01 -0.67 7.01
N GLY A 19 -6.14 0.03 7.22
CA GLY A 19 -6.18 1.40 7.75
C GLY A 19 -5.55 1.54 9.15
N GLU A 20 -5.44 0.46 9.91
CA GLU A 20 -4.79 0.47 11.23
C GLU A 20 -3.26 0.64 11.13
N LEU A 21 -2.65 0.22 10.02
CA LEU A 21 -1.20 0.35 9.82
C LEU A 21 -0.74 1.81 9.74
N PRO A 22 -1.26 2.67 8.83
CA PRO A 22 -0.88 4.07 8.80
C PRO A 22 -1.26 4.82 10.08
N GLN A 23 -2.37 4.45 10.74
CA GLN A 23 -2.73 5.02 12.05
C GLN A 23 -1.68 4.70 13.12
N ALA A 24 -1.22 3.45 13.20
CA ALA A 24 -0.21 3.04 14.15
C ALA A 24 1.13 3.75 13.91
N PHE A 25 1.57 3.86 12.65
CA PHE A 25 2.79 4.60 12.31
C PHE A 25 2.64 6.11 12.56
N ALA A 26 1.46 6.68 12.33
CA ALA A 26 1.20 8.08 12.65
C ALA A 26 1.28 8.35 14.15
N ARG A 27 0.68 7.47 14.96
CA ARG A 27 0.81 7.52 16.42
C ARG A 27 2.27 7.36 16.87
N LEU A 28 3.00 6.41 16.29
CA LEU A 28 4.41 6.21 16.62
C LEU A 28 5.21 7.47 16.34
N SER A 29 5.06 8.08 15.16
CA SER A 29 5.72 9.34 14.82
C SER A 29 5.32 10.48 15.77
N ALA A 30 4.06 10.56 16.19
CA ALA A 30 3.61 11.55 17.18
C ALA A 30 4.24 11.38 18.57
N VAL A 31 4.50 10.15 19.02
CA VAL A 31 5.25 9.89 20.27
C VAL A 31 6.65 10.51 20.22
N TYR A 32 7.25 10.59 19.03
CA TYR A 32 8.56 11.21 18.80
C TYR A 32 8.47 12.67 18.33
N GLY A 33 7.34 13.35 18.58
CA GLY A 33 7.16 14.78 18.30
C GLY A 33 6.69 15.12 16.87
N GLY A 34 6.34 14.12 16.06
CA GLY A 34 5.73 14.34 14.75
C GLY A 34 4.29 14.87 14.85
N THR A 35 3.90 15.72 13.92
CA THR A 35 2.52 16.23 13.81
C THR A 35 1.92 15.81 12.49
N TYR A 36 0.74 15.17 12.52
CA TYR A 36 -0.01 14.79 11.33
C TYR A 36 -1.11 15.81 11.05
N MET A 37 -1.13 16.35 9.84
CA MET A 37 -2.15 17.27 9.37
C MET A 37 -2.95 16.59 8.26
N LEU A 38 -4.22 16.30 8.52
CA LEU A 38 -5.17 15.81 7.52
C LEU A 38 -6.01 16.98 6.99
N HIS A 39 -6.63 16.80 5.83
CA HIS A 39 -7.45 17.84 5.18
C HIS A 39 -6.65 19.15 4.96
N LYS A 40 -5.37 19.03 4.59
CA LYS A 40 -4.50 20.16 4.24
C LYS A 40 -4.36 20.20 2.71
N PRO A 41 -5.14 21.04 2.00
CA PRO A 41 -5.20 21.01 0.55
C PRO A 41 -4.02 21.73 -0.10
N GLU A 42 -3.88 21.59 -1.42
CA GLU A 42 -2.94 22.38 -2.24
C GLU A 42 -1.48 22.35 -1.77
N CYS A 43 -1.06 21.23 -1.16
CA CYS A 43 0.33 21.02 -0.77
C CYS A 43 1.24 21.05 -2.00
N LYS A 44 2.10 22.06 -2.07
CA LYS A 44 3.06 22.28 -3.15
C LYS A 44 4.48 22.23 -2.59
N VAL A 45 5.34 21.42 -3.20
CA VAL A 45 6.77 21.42 -2.88
C VAL A 45 7.43 22.67 -3.47
N GLU A 46 8.17 23.40 -2.64
CA GLU A 46 8.92 24.58 -3.04
C GLU A 46 10.38 24.22 -3.33
N PHE A 47 10.91 24.74 -4.44
CA PHE A 47 12.27 24.49 -4.90
C PHE A 47 13.08 25.79 -4.97
N ASP A 48 14.39 25.71 -4.70
CA ASP A 48 15.31 26.82 -4.93
C ASP A 48 15.73 26.95 -6.40
N ALA A 49 16.63 27.91 -6.68
CA ALA A 49 17.13 28.17 -8.03
C ALA A 49 17.92 26.99 -8.62
N ASP A 50 18.47 26.11 -7.78
CA ASP A 50 19.20 24.91 -8.19
C ASP A 50 18.26 23.69 -8.34
N GLY A 51 16.95 23.86 -8.08
CA GLY A 51 15.95 22.81 -8.21
C GLY A 51 15.87 21.88 -7.00
N LYS A 52 16.40 22.29 -5.84
CA LYS A 52 16.37 21.51 -4.60
C LYS A 52 15.19 21.89 -3.70
N ALA A 53 14.55 20.89 -3.11
CA ALA A 53 13.42 21.10 -2.22
C ALA A 53 13.81 21.90 -0.96
N THR A 54 13.01 22.91 -0.63
CA THR A 54 13.25 23.83 0.50
C THR A 54 12.08 23.91 1.49
N GLY A 55 10.92 23.37 1.12
CA GLY A 55 9.73 23.38 1.96
C GLY A 55 8.50 22.87 1.24
N VAL A 56 7.38 22.89 1.94
CA VAL A 56 6.05 22.63 1.39
C VAL A 56 5.14 23.78 1.77
N THR A 57 4.48 24.36 0.78
CA THR A 57 3.46 25.41 0.96
C THR A 57 2.07 24.80 0.89
N SER A 58 1.18 25.23 1.76
CA SER A 58 -0.25 24.92 1.71
C SER A 58 -1.04 26.05 2.34
N GLU A 59 -2.08 26.53 1.66
CA GLU A 59 -2.94 27.64 2.11
C GLU A 59 -2.16 28.93 2.45
N GLY A 60 -1.09 29.21 1.69
CA GLY A 60 -0.26 30.41 1.87
C GLY A 60 0.80 30.32 2.98
N GLU A 61 0.84 29.22 3.73
CA GLU A 61 1.85 28.97 4.75
C GLU A 61 2.90 27.96 4.26
N THR A 62 4.18 28.23 4.52
CA THR A 62 5.29 27.36 4.10
C THR A 62 6.01 26.74 5.30
N ALA A 63 5.99 25.41 5.37
CA ALA A 63 6.84 24.65 6.28
C ALA A 63 8.19 24.37 5.60
N LYS A 64 9.29 24.90 6.15
CA LYS A 64 10.64 24.69 5.60
C LYS A 64 11.20 23.33 5.98
N CYS A 65 11.86 22.67 5.03
CA CYS A 65 12.51 21.38 5.24
C CYS A 65 13.73 21.22 4.31
N LYS A 66 14.56 20.21 4.60
CA LYS A 66 15.74 19.87 3.78
C LYS A 66 15.49 18.72 2.81
N LYS A 67 14.42 17.96 3.05
CA LYS A 67 14.06 16.73 2.36
C LYS A 67 12.54 16.62 2.36
N VAL A 68 11.98 16.15 1.25
CA VAL A 68 10.55 15.89 1.11
C VAL A 68 10.35 14.42 0.77
N VAL A 69 9.43 13.77 1.48
CA VAL A 69 8.97 12.41 1.17
C VAL A 69 7.51 12.51 0.75
N CYS A 70 7.15 11.93 -0.38
CA CYS A 70 5.76 11.97 -0.86
C CYS A 70 5.43 10.76 -1.75
N ASP A 71 4.16 10.56 -2.03
CA ASP A 71 3.72 9.65 -3.09
C ASP A 71 3.72 10.35 -4.47
N PRO A 72 3.56 9.60 -5.58
CA PRO A 72 3.59 10.15 -6.94
C PRO A 72 2.65 11.32 -7.23
N SER A 73 1.52 11.42 -6.51
CA SER A 73 0.49 12.44 -6.78
C SER A 73 0.97 13.87 -6.47
N TYR A 74 1.93 14.04 -5.57
CA TYR A 74 2.46 15.35 -5.17
C TYR A 74 3.51 15.90 -6.14
N LEU A 75 4.13 15.05 -6.96
CA LEU A 75 5.18 15.43 -7.91
C LEU A 75 5.00 14.68 -9.24
N PRO A 76 3.89 14.91 -9.97
CA PRO A 76 3.52 14.15 -11.17
C PRO A 76 4.52 14.31 -12.34
N ASP A 77 5.31 15.38 -12.34
CA ASP A 77 6.37 15.68 -13.32
C ASP A 77 7.69 14.94 -13.04
N LYS A 78 7.83 14.32 -11.85
CA LYS A 78 9.02 13.60 -11.39
C LYS A 78 8.81 12.09 -11.31
N VAL A 79 7.74 11.58 -11.90
CA VAL A 79 7.39 10.16 -11.95
C VAL A 79 7.07 9.73 -13.38
N LYS A 80 7.19 8.44 -13.65
CA LYS A 80 6.70 7.84 -14.89
C LYS A 80 5.67 6.76 -14.61
N LYS A 81 4.64 6.70 -15.45
CA LYS A 81 3.70 5.60 -15.47
C LYS A 81 4.41 4.33 -15.95
N VAL A 82 4.30 3.24 -15.20
CA VAL A 82 4.91 1.93 -15.51
C VAL A 82 3.88 0.83 -15.77
N GLY A 83 2.61 1.10 -15.49
CA GLY A 83 1.56 0.10 -15.59
C GLY A 83 0.23 0.62 -15.09
N LYS A 84 -0.71 -0.31 -14.92
CA LYS A 84 -2.05 -0.08 -14.38
C LYS A 84 -2.46 -1.33 -13.62
N VAL A 85 -3.23 -1.18 -12.55
CA VAL A 85 -3.82 -2.29 -11.80
C VAL A 85 -5.31 -2.26 -12.00
N SER A 86 -5.88 -3.44 -12.27
CA SER A 86 -7.32 -3.67 -12.22
C SER A 86 -7.65 -4.35 -10.89
N ARG A 87 -8.69 -3.85 -10.21
CA ARG A 87 -9.18 -4.41 -8.94
C ARG A 87 -10.69 -4.57 -8.98
N ALA A 88 -11.18 -5.70 -8.48
CA ALA A 88 -12.58 -5.90 -8.15
C ALA A 88 -12.72 -6.09 -6.64
N ILE A 89 -13.61 -5.34 -6.02
CA ILE A 89 -13.99 -5.50 -4.61
C ILE A 89 -15.37 -6.13 -4.60
N CYS A 90 -15.46 -7.35 -4.09
CA CYS A 90 -16.66 -8.18 -4.13
C CYS A 90 -17.23 -8.38 -2.73
N ILE A 91 -18.53 -8.10 -2.53
CA ILE A 91 -19.24 -8.36 -1.28
C ILE A 91 -20.02 -9.67 -1.40
N MET A 92 -19.86 -10.55 -0.41
CA MET A 92 -20.48 -11.87 -0.41
C MET A 92 -21.10 -12.19 0.97
N SER A 93 -22.02 -13.15 0.99
CA SER A 93 -22.66 -13.68 2.22
C SER A 93 -22.26 -15.11 2.57
N HIS A 94 -21.16 -15.59 1.99
CA HIS A 94 -20.64 -16.94 2.21
C HIS A 94 -19.11 -16.96 2.06
N PRO A 95 -18.41 -17.96 2.62
CA PRO A 95 -16.99 -18.17 2.34
C PRO A 95 -16.80 -18.54 0.86
N ILE A 96 -15.58 -18.35 0.35
CA ILE A 96 -15.22 -18.79 -1.00
C ILE A 96 -15.40 -20.32 -1.08
N PRO A 97 -16.04 -20.84 -2.15
CA PRO A 97 -16.11 -22.28 -2.41
C PRO A 97 -14.75 -22.99 -2.26
N ASP A 98 -14.77 -24.24 -1.82
CA ASP A 98 -13.58 -25.09 -1.69
C ASP A 98 -12.46 -24.56 -0.75
N THR A 99 -12.77 -23.58 0.11
CA THR A 99 -11.83 -23.06 1.14
C THR A 99 -12.08 -23.61 2.55
N ASN A 100 -12.82 -24.73 2.67
CA ASN A 100 -13.19 -25.33 3.97
C ASN A 100 -13.87 -24.32 4.92
N ASN A 101 -14.78 -23.49 4.38
CA ASN A 101 -15.48 -22.43 5.10
C ASN A 101 -14.55 -21.41 5.79
N SER A 102 -13.38 -21.14 5.23
CA SER A 102 -12.42 -20.22 5.83
C SER A 102 -12.96 -18.79 5.90
N HIS A 103 -12.67 -18.10 7.00
CA HIS A 103 -13.03 -16.69 7.20
C HIS A 103 -12.09 -15.71 6.49
N SER A 104 -10.94 -16.19 6.01
CA SER A 104 -10.03 -15.49 5.11
C SER A 104 -9.23 -16.46 4.26
N ALA A 105 -8.83 -16.03 3.07
CA ALA A 105 -8.07 -16.85 2.15
C ALA A 105 -7.20 -15.98 1.24
N GLN A 106 -6.07 -16.55 0.84
CA GLN A 106 -5.25 -16.06 -0.26
C GLN A 106 -5.30 -17.12 -1.36
N VAL A 107 -5.65 -16.71 -2.58
CA VAL A 107 -5.59 -17.53 -3.78
C VAL A 107 -4.74 -16.80 -4.80
N ILE A 108 -3.76 -17.50 -5.37
CA ILE A 108 -2.93 -16.99 -6.46
C ILE A 108 -3.32 -17.77 -7.70
N LEU A 109 -3.68 -17.06 -8.76
CA LEU A 109 -3.98 -17.63 -10.06
C LEU A 109 -2.77 -17.36 -10.98
N PRO A 110 -1.90 -18.36 -11.22
CA PRO A 110 -0.68 -18.15 -11.98
C PRO A 110 -0.99 -17.77 -13.43
N GLN A 111 -0.27 -16.80 -13.97
CA GLN A 111 -0.49 -16.22 -15.29
C GLN A 111 -0.64 -17.26 -16.41
N LYS A 112 0.16 -18.34 -16.36
CA LYS A 112 0.15 -19.41 -17.36
C LYS A 112 -1.16 -20.21 -17.39
N GLN A 113 -1.86 -20.32 -16.26
CA GLN A 113 -3.16 -20.97 -16.19
C GLN A 113 -4.27 -20.10 -16.79
N LEU A 114 -4.05 -18.80 -16.88
CA LEU A 114 -5.00 -17.81 -17.38
C LEU A 114 -4.65 -17.29 -18.78
N GLY A 115 -3.53 -17.72 -19.38
CA GLY A 115 -3.04 -17.16 -20.64
C GLY A 115 -2.61 -15.70 -20.55
N ARG A 116 -2.24 -15.24 -19.35
CA ARG A 116 -1.85 -13.87 -19.02
C ARG A 116 -0.33 -13.68 -18.98
N LYS A 117 0.11 -12.43 -18.94
CA LYS A 117 1.50 -11.98 -18.70
C LYS A 117 1.80 -11.75 -17.24
N SER A 118 0.78 -11.54 -16.41
CA SER A 118 0.91 -11.38 -14.96
C SER A 118 -0.03 -12.31 -14.20
N ASP A 119 0.37 -12.68 -12.99
CA ASP A 119 -0.49 -13.43 -12.08
C ASP A 119 -1.69 -12.55 -11.68
N MET A 120 -2.76 -13.23 -11.27
CA MET A 120 -3.93 -12.61 -10.64
C MET A 120 -3.99 -13.06 -9.19
N TYR A 121 -4.29 -12.13 -8.30
CA TYR A 121 -4.34 -12.35 -6.87
C TYR A 121 -5.77 -12.20 -6.38
N LEU A 122 -6.15 -13.08 -5.46
CA LEU A 122 -7.44 -13.03 -4.79
C LEU A 122 -7.18 -13.12 -3.29
N PHE A 123 -7.53 -12.06 -2.58
CA PHE A 123 -7.51 -12.04 -1.11
C PHE A 123 -8.93 -11.88 -0.58
N CYS A 124 -9.31 -12.71 0.38
CA CYS A 124 -10.60 -12.61 1.05
C CYS A 124 -10.40 -12.46 2.55
N CYS A 125 -11.19 -11.57 3.13
CA CYS A 125 -11.39 -11.42 4.56
C CYS A 125 -12.88 -11.22 4.85
N SER A 126 -13.26 -11.15 6.12
CA SER A 126 -14.66 -11.19 6.52
C SER A 126 -14.88 -10.50 7.84
N TYR A 127 -16.11 -10.56 8.35
CA TYR A 127 -16.48 -10.14 9.69
C TYR A 127 -15.55 -10.63 10.81
N ALA A 128 -14.86 -11.78 10.64
CA ALA A 128 -13.89 -12.26 11.63
C ALA A 128 -12.69 -11.31 11.82
N HIS A 129 -12.44 -10.44 10.84
CA HIS A 129 -11.40 -9.41 10.87
C HIS A 129 -11.98 -8.02 11.17
N ASN A 130 -13.25 -7.91 11.56
CA ASN A 130 -13.96 -6.64 11.82
C ASN A 130 -13.96 -5.65 10.64
N VAL A 131 -13.84 -6.15 9.41
CA VAL A 131 -13.90 -5.33 8.18
C VAL A 131 -15.29 -5.31 7.53
N ALA A 132 -16.19 -6.18 7.98
CA ALA A 132 -17.53 -6.33 7.42
C ALA A 132 -18.55 -6.71 8.51
N PRO A 133 -19.86 -6.46 8.32
CA PRO A 133 -20.91 -6.95 9.22
C PRO A 133 -20.92 -8.47 9.35
N LYS A 134 -21.42 -8.99 10.48
CA LYS A 134 -21.50 -10.45 10.74
C LYS A 134 -22.15 -11.19 9.57
N GLY A 135 -21.50 -12.26 9.11
CA GLY A 135 -21.95 -13.07 7.98
C GLY A 135 -21.49 -12.56 6.60
N LYS A 136 -20.88 -11.38 6.51
CA LYS A 136 -20.36 -10.81 5.26
C LYS A 136 -18.87 -11.08 5.06
N TYR A 137 -18.52 -11.24 3.80
CA TYR A 137 -17.17 -11.45 3.29
C TYR A 137 -16.86 -10.37 2.26
N ILE A 138 -15.59 -9.95 2.22
CA ILE A 138 -15.06 -9.03 1.22
C ILE A 138 -13.91 -9.76 0.52
N ALA A 139 -13.99 -9.87 -0.80
CA ALA A 139 -12.93 -10.41 -1.62
C ALA A 139 -12.38 -9.32 -2.54
N PHE A 140 -11.05 -9.32 -2.71
CA PHE A 140 -10.32 -8.43 -3.58
C PHE A 140 -9.68 -9.28 -4.67
N VAL A 141 -10.07 -9.08 -5.92
CA VAL A 141 -9.42 -9.70 -7.08
C VAL A 141 -8.59 -8.62 -7.75
N SER A 142 -7.28 -8.80 -7.89
CA SER A 142 -6.37 -7.81 -8.48
C SER A 142 -5.37 -8.43 -9.45
N ALA A 143 -5.06 -7.69 -10.51
CA ALA A 143 -4.02 -8.05 -11.47
C ALA A 143 -3.41 -6.80 -12.13
N GLU A 144 -2.23 -6.94 -12.71
CA GLU A 144 -1.68 -5.93 -13.62
C GLU A 144 -2.58 -5.87 -14.86
N ALA A 145 -3.10 -4.70 -15.20
CA ALA A 145 -4.05 -4.54 -16.29
C ALA A 145 -3.37 -4.79 -17.64
N GLU A 146 -3.89 -5.76 -18.39
CA GLU A 146 -3.48 -6.02 -19.78
C GLU A 146 -4.42 -5.34 -20.78
N THR A 147 -5.59 -4.90 -20.31
CA THR A 147 -6.64 -4.22 -21.06
C THR A 147 -7.29 -3.10 -20.24
N ASP A 148 -8.13 -2.28 -20.86
CA ASP A 148 -8.95 -1.27 -20.17
C ASP A 148 -10.33 -1.81 -19.71
N ASN A 149 -10.56 -3.13 -19.75
CA ASN A 149 -11.81 -3.75 -19.33
C ASN A 149 -11.60 -4.67 -18.11
N PRO A 150 -11.63 -4.13 -16.88
CA PRO A 150 -11.37 -4.89 -15.67
C PRO A 150 -12.39 -6.02 -15.43
N GLU A 151 -13.65 -5.87 -15.89
CA GLU A 151 -14.69 -6.87 -15.69
C GLU A 151 -14.37 -8.18 -16.41
N VAL A 152 -13.97 -8.08 -17.69
CA VAL A 152 -13.58 -9.25 -18.49
C VAL A 152 -12.28 -9.84 -17.96
N GLU A 153 -11.34 -8.97 -17.59
CA GLU A 153 -10.01 -9.37 -17.20
C GLU A 153 -9.97 -10.11 -15.85
N LEU A 154 -10.76 -9.63 -14.88
CA LEU A 154 -10.82 -10.20 -13.52
C LEU A 154 -11.86 -11.32 -13.38
N LYS A 155 -12.68 -11.55 -14.42
CA LYS A 155 -13.72 -12.59 -14.43
C LYS A 155 -13.23 -13.97 -13.94
N PRO A 156 -12.05 -14.49 -14.34
CA PRO A 156 -11.59 -15.78 -13.83
C PRO A 156 -11.45 -15.84 -12.30
N GLY A 157 -11.02 -14.75 -11.66
CA GLY A 157 -10.92 -14.67 -10.21
C GLY A 157 -12.28 -14.43 -9.54
N VAL A 158 -13.14 -13.63 -10.15
CA VAL A 158 -14.52 -13.38 -9.66
C VAL A 158 -15.36 -14.66 -9.71
N ASP A 159 -15.22 -15.47 -10.76
CA ASP A 159 -15.98 -16.72 -10.91
C ASP A 159 -15.66 -17.74 -9.80
N LEU A 160 -14.46 -17.69 -9.21
CA LEU A 160 -14.09 -18.53 -8.06
C LEU A 160 -14.85 -18.17 -6.78
N LEU A 161 -15.42 -16.96 -6.72
CA LEU A 161 -16.10 -16.48 -5.51
C LEU A 161 -17.46 -17.14 -5.30
N GLY A 162 -18.10 -17.68 -6.33
CA GLY A 162 -19.51 -18.08 -6.28
C GLY A 162 -20.46 -16.87 -6.34
N PRO A 163 -21.68 -16.94 -5.77
CA PRO A 163 -22.61 -15.81 -5.76
C PRO A 163 -22.05 -14.54 -5.10
N VAL A 164 -21.96 -13.46 -5.87
CA VAL A 164 -21.54 -12.14 -5.39
C VAL A 164 -22.76 -11.22 -5.31
N GLU A 165 -22.89 -10.47 -4.21
CA GLU A 165 -24.01 -9.53 -4.01
C GLU A 165 -23.76 -8.21 -4.71
N GLU A 166 -22.51 -7.72 -4.67
CA GLU A 166 -22.12 -6.45 -5.24
C GLU A 166 -20.64 -6.49 -5.65
N ILE A 167 -20.31 -5.84 -6.78
CA ILE A 167 -18.94 -5.73 -7.27
C ILE A 167 -18.61 -4.28 -7.59
N PHE A 168 -17.50 -3.80 -7.04
CA PHE A 168 -16.91 -2.51 -7.39
C PHE A 168 -15.63 -2.73 -8.16
N TYR A 169 -15.64 -2.37 -9.45
CA TYR A 169 -14.44 -2.36 -10.27
C TYR A 169 -13.73 -1.02 -10.17
N ASP A 170 -12.42 -1.07 -10.00
CA ASP A 170 -11.54 0.08 -9.95
C ASP A 170 -10.27 -0.19 -10.76
N THR A 171 -9.70 0.87 -11.33
CA THR A 171 -8.41 0.79 -12.00
C THR A 171 -7.57 2.01 -11.61
N TYR A 172 -6.30 1.79 -11.30
CA TYR A 172 -5.37 2.88 -11.02
C TYR A 172 -4.05 2.69 -11.74
N ASP A 173 -3.46 3.81 -12.14
CA ASP A 173 -2.16 3.83 -12.79
C ASP A 173 -1.03 3.63 -11.77
N ARG A 174 -0.01 2.88 -12.16
CA ARG A 174 1.20 2.69 -11.35
C ARG A 174 2.31 3.61 -11.81
N TYR A 175 2.95 4.25 -10.86
CA TYR A 175 4.06 5.18 -11.07
C TYR A 175 5.31 4.76 -10.30
N VAL A 176 6.47 5.14 -10.84
CA VAL A 176 7.76 5.06 -10.13
C VAL A 176 8.51 6.39 -10.26
N PRO A 177 9.35 6.76 -9.28
CA PRO A 177 10.22 7.94 -9.36
C PRO A 177 11.13 7.91 -10.59
N THR A 178 11.35 9.09 -11.18
CA THR A 178 12.36 9.32 -12.23
C THR A 178 13.34 10.44 -11.88
N ASN A 179 13.17 11.09 -10.73
CA ASN A 179 14.02 12.19 -10.31
C ASN A 179 15.39 11.71 -9.79
N ASP A 180 16.37 12.60 -9.87
CA ASP A 180 17.62 12.46 -9.11
C ASP A 180 17.41 13.01 -7.69
N HIS A 181 17.09 12.11 -6.76
CA HIS A 181 16.83 12.45 -5.37
C HIS A 181 18.04 13.09 -4.66
N ALA A 182 19.27 12.87 -5.16
CA ALA A 182 20.46 13.50 -4.58
C ALA A 182 20.56 14.98 -4.98
N ALA A 183 20.10 15.31 -6.19
CA ALA A 183 20.04 16.68 -6.69
C ALA A 183 18.88 17.45 -6.07
N ASP A 184 17.66 16.90 -6.11
CA ASP A 184 16.45 17.65 -5.74
C ASP A 184 15.98 17.46 -4.29
N SER A 185 16.53 16.49 -3.55
CA SER A 185 16.12 16.15 -2.17
C SER A 185 14.64 15.73 -2.02
N CYS A 186 14.02 15.24 -3.10
CA CYS A 186 12.71 14.62 -3.10
C CYS A 186 12.82 13.09 -3.15
N PHE A 187 12.09 12.41 -2.27
CA PHE A 187 12.05 10.95 -2.17
C PHE A 187 10.62 10.49 -2.39
N ILE A 188 10.35 9.99 -3.59
CA ILE A 188 9.00 9.64 -4.04
C ILE A 188 8.82 8.12 -3.97
N SER A 189 7.74 7.65 -3.35
CA SER A 189 7.42 6.21 -3.31
C SER A 189 6.94 5.69 -4.67
N ALA A 190 7.02 4.38 -4.86
CA ALA A 190 6.33 3.71 -5.97
C ALA A 190 4.84 3.53 -5.63
N SER A 191 4.00 3.45 -6.66
CA SER A 191 2.60 3.04 -6.49
C SER A 191 2.51 1.55 -6.13
N TYR A 192 1.53 1.21 -5.27
CA TYR A 192 1.24 -0.17 -4.90
C TYR A 192 0.97 -1.06 -6.12
N ASP A 193 1.60 -2.22 -6.16
CA ASP A 193 1.42 -3.22 -7.20
C ASP A 193 0.16 -4.08 -6.95
N PRO A 194 -0.20 -5.02 -7.85
CA PRO A 194 -1.42 -5.81 -7.68
C PRO A 194 -1.27 -6.97 -6.68
N THR A 195 -0.10 -7.17 -6.08
CA THR A 195 0.13 -8.27 -5.13
C THR A 195 -0.66 -8.05 -3.84
N THR A 196 -1.06 -9.15 -3.21
CA THR A 196 -1.85 -9.14 -1.98
C THR A 196 -0.99 -9.37 -0.73
N HIS A 197 0.29 -8.99 -0.79
CA HIS A 197 1.21 -8.98 0.34
C HIS A 197 2.13 -7.75 0.26
N PHE A 198 2.84 -7.45 1.35
CA PHE A 198 3.58 -6.18 1.49
C PHE A 198 5.06 -6.24 1.11
N GLU A 199 5.54 -7.30 0.48
CA GLU A 199 6.98 -7.48 0.28
C GLU A 199 7.59 -6.37 -0.59
N THR A 200 6.99 -6.07 -1.73
CA THR A 200 7.44 -5.01 -2.63
C THR A 200 7.31 -3.62 -2.00
N THR A 201 6.23 -3.37 -1.27
CA THR A 201 6.04 -2.15 -0.47
C THR A 201 7.14 -1.98 0.58
N VAL A 202 7.47 -3.03 1.33
CA VAL A 202 8.51 -2.98 2.37
C VAL A 202 9.88 -2.74 1.75
N ASN A 203 10.16 -3.35 0.60
CA ASN A 203 11.39 -3.09 -0.14
C ASN A 203 11.52 -1.61 -0.56
N ASP A 204 10.44 -0.99 -1.05
CA ASP A 204 10.41 0.44 -1.40
C ASP A 204 10.69 1.32 -0.17
N VAL A 205 10.09 1.00 0.99
CA VAL A 205 10.34 1.71 2.25
C VAL A 205 11.81 1.59 2.70
N ILE A 206 12.40 0.40 2.62
CA ILE A 206 13.81 0.16 3.03
C ILE A 206 14.77 0.89 2.08
N GLU A 207 14.50 0.83 0.78
CA GLU A 207 15.30 1.53 -0.24
C GLU A 207 15.21 3.04 -0.02
N MET A 208 14.01 3.57 0.23
CA MET A 208 13.79 4.98 0.52
C MET A 208 14.51 5.42 1.80
N TYR A 209 14.42 4.64 2.89
CA TYR A 209 15.16 4.90 4.12
C TYR A 209 16.67 5.01 3.84
N THR A 210 17.20 4.10 3.03
CA THR A 210 18.62 4.09 2.66
C THR A 210 18.99 5.33 1.86
N LYS A 211 18.18 5.72 0.87
CA LYS A 211 18.38 6.94 0.07
C LYS A 211 18.32 8.21 0.94
N ILE A 212 17.40 8.27 1.90
CA ILE A 212 17.24 9.42 2.79
C ILE A 212 18.40 9.53 3.77
N THR A 213 18.79 8.42 4.41
CA THR A 213 19.71 8.45 5.56
C THR A 213 21.16 8.16 5.20
N GLY A 214 21.41 7.55 4.04
CA GLY A 214 22.71 7.01 3.65
C GLY A 214 23.12 5.76 4.45
N LYS A 215 22.20 5.14 5.19
CA LYS A 215 22.45 3.98 6.07
C LYS A 215 21.56 2.81 5.68
N VAL A 216 22.07 1.59 5.86
CA VAL A 216 21.26 0.38 5.81
C VAL A 216 20.36 0.36 7.05
N LEU A 217 19.08 0.05 6.86
CA LEU A 217 18.13 -0.05 7.97
C LEU A 217 18.51 -1.22 8.89
N ASP A 218 18.85 -0.91 10.14
CA ASP A 218 19.11 -1.88 11.18
C ASP A 218 17.90 -1.98 12.12
N LEU A 219 17.20 -3.11 12.05
CA LEU A 219 16.02 -3.39 12.86
C LEU A 219 16.34 -4.07 14.20
N SER A 220 17.61 -4.27 14.53
CA SER A 220 18.05 -4.84 15.81
C SER A 220 18.17 -3.82 16.94
N VAL A 221 18.06 -2.53 16.60
CA VAL A 221 18.21 -1.42 17.55
C VAL A 221 17.00 -1.36 18.50
N ASP A 222 17.26 -1.35 19.80
CA ASP A 222 16.24 -1.16 20.82
C ASP A 222 15.75 0.29 20.84
N LEU A 223 14.53 0.52 20.34
CA LEU A 223 13.90 1.84 20.27
C LEU A 223 13.43 2.37 21.64
N SER A 224 13.39 1.54 22.69
CA SER A 224 12.99 2.00 24.03
C SER A 224 13.97 3.05 24.61
N ALA A 225 15.23 3.03 24.15
CA ALA A 225 16.24 4.02 24.52
C ALA A 225 16.05 5.37 23.82
N ALA A 226 15.41 5.41 22.65
CA ALA A 226 15.23 6.65 21.88
C ALA A 226 14.17 7.58 22.49
N SER A 227 13.18 7.02 23.20
CA SER A 227 12.14 7.78 23.91
C SER A 227 12.62 8.39 25.25
N ALA A 228 13.80 8.02 25.74
CA ALA A 228 14.32 8.47 27.03
C ALA A 228 15.31 9.65 26.93
N ALA A 229 15.69 10.07 25.72
CA ALA A 229 16.76 11.04 25.49
C ALA A 229 16.28 12.51 25.33
N SER A 230 15.02 12.82 25.67
CA SER A 230 14.47 14.18 25.59
C SER A 230 14.21 14.83 26.95
N GLU A 231 14.90 14.38 28.00
CA GLU A 231 14.95 15.04 29.32
C GLU A 231 16.39 15.48 29.65
N GLU A 232 16.97 16.38 28.86
CA GLU A 232 18.09 17.26 29.28
C GLU A 232 17.92 18.67 28.67
#